data_AF-A0A9W8Q1R8-F1
#
_entry.id   AF-A0A9W8Q1R8-F1
#
_cell.length_a   1.000
_cell.length_b   1.000
_cell.length_c   1.000
_cell.angle_alpha   90.00
_cell.angle_beta   90.00
_cell.angle_gamma   90.00
#
_symmetry.space_group_name_H-M   'P 1'
#
loop_
_entity.id
_entity.type
_entity.pdbx_description
1 polymer ?
#
loop_
_entity_poly.entity_id
_entity_poly.type
_entity_poly.pdbx_seq_one_letter_code
_entity_poly.pdbx_strand_id
1 'polypeptide(L)'
;MEIRRRAWWAMFVFVSGAQLTLGRPPASLVGVNVRPPSNLDDQDLAVDMDSLPSPKDGPSTTSCLAQHARLAQIANMVQVELLAHQIPSHDRAVTLDQSIAQWHKDLPSYFDEGLAFELWFEIPKRILIWRSFHLRIVLSRPILFRRIKDKETLDMSIEPISTCLSVAEKCVESICGYVEREPKQPRGLAWYATYWLITATFVQATCCIYDPAHPLAPAWKRDLTRAVDCLWNLGPTNSMALRARDILKRLLDQREIFLSLFERQTTSQNLQSTSMDIWELTTQSAPTAPDAGPQDRNTAFFDEHGMPFHFYAQGSSDAELLDATGGIMLQGSSDSTGPDSSWGTWMPGW
;
A
#
# COMPACT_ATOMS: atom_id res chain seq x y z
N MET A 1 9.57 8.22 -31.11
CA MET A 1 8.99 9.06 -30.03
C MET A 1 8.29 8.26 -28.93
N GLU A 2 7.60 7.15 -29.26
CA GLU A 2 6.82 6.37 -28.28
C GLU A 2 7.65 5.78 -27.13
N ILE A 3 8.86 5.27 -27.38
CA ILE A 3 9.73 4.75 -26.31
C ILE A 3 10.04 5.82 -25.24
N ARG A 4 10.29 7.07 -25.64
CA ARG A 4 10.50 8.18 -24.69
C ARG A 4 9.25 8.47 -23.87
N ARG A 5 8.07 8.34 -24.48
CA ARG A 5 6.78 8.48 -23.79
C ARG A 5 6.59 7.38 -22.74
N ARG A 6 6.86 6.12 -23.10
CA ARG A 6 6.81 4.97 -22.17
C ARG A 6 7.76 5.18 -21.00
N ALA A 7 9.02 5.54 -21.28
CA ALA A 7 10.01 5.82 -20.23
C ALA A 7 9.57 6.95 -19.29
N TRP A 8 9.06 8.05 -19.84
CA TRP A 8 8.58 9.18 -19.05
C TRP A 8 7.42 8.79 -18.12
N TRP A 9 6.41 8.08 -18.63
CA TRP A 9 5.27 7.63 -17.81
C TRP A 9 5.66 6.57 -16.79
N ALA A 10 6.61 5.68 -17.11
CA ALA A 10 7.13 4.71 -16.15
C ALA A 10 7.79 5.44 -14.98
N MET A 11 8.65 6.43 -15.27
CA MET A 11 9.27 7.27 -14.24
C MET A 11 8.22 8.03 -13.41
N PHE A 12 7.22 8.64 -14.05
CA PHE A 12 6.14 9.31 -13.34
C PHE A 12 5.41 8.36 -12.38
N VAL A 13 5.07 7.14 -12.82
CA VAL A 13 4.40 6.14 -12.00
C VAL A 13 5.23 5.74 -10.78
N PHE A 14 6.53 5.50 -10.96
CA PHE A 14 7.42 5.17 -9.84
C PHE A 14 7.58 6.34 -8.87
N VAL A 15 7.78 7.55 -9.38
CA VAL A 15 7.91 8.75 -8.54
C VAL A 15 6.60 9.00 -7.79
N SER A 16 5.45 9.01 -8.45
CA SER A 16 4.14 9.20 -7.81
C SER A 16 3.91 8.17 -6.70
N GLY A 17 4.19 6.89 -6.94
CA GLY A 17 4.10 5.85 -5.93
C GLY A 17 5.03 6.09 -4.74
N ALA A 18 6.31 6.41 -4.98
CA ALA A 18 7.27 6.70 -3.93
C ALA A 18 6.89 7.93 -3.10
N GLN A 19 6.44 9.02 -3.74
CA GLN A 19 6.02 10.23 -3.02
C GLN A 19 4.82 9.95 -2.12
N LEU A 20 3.84 9.16 -2.60
CA LEU A 20 2.67 8.76 -1.80
C LEU A 20 3.10 7.98 -0.56
N THR A 21 3.98 7.00 -0.74
CA THR A 21 4.47 6.15 0.36
C THR A 21 5.37 6.90 1.34
N LEU A 22 6.08 7.94 0.90
CA LEU A 22 6.96 8.74 1.75
C LEU A 22 6.25 9.98 2.35
N GLY A 23 4.95 10.16 2.09
CA GLY A 23 4.20 11.31 2.60
C GLY A 23 4.74 12.66 2.09
N ARG A 24 5.31 12.67 0.89
CA ARG A 24 5.90 13.87 0.28
C ARG A 24 4.93 14.50 -0.73
N PRO A 25 5.12 15.74 -1.20
CA PRO A 25 4.26 16.33 -2.23
C PRO A 25 4.19 15.52 -3.53
N PRO A 26 3.01 15.45 -4.19
CA PRO A 26 2.85 14.72 -5.45
C PRO A 26 3.67 15.35 -6.58
N ALA A 27 4.09 14.51 -7.53
CA ALA A 27 4.75 14.98 -8.74
C ALA A 27 3.77 15.81 -9.58
N SER A 28 4.06 17.10 -9.76
CA SER A 28 3.24 17.99 -10.56
C SER A 28 3.25 17.58 -12.03
N LEU A 29 2.07 17.59 -12.65
CA LEU A 29 1.87 17.43 -14.09
C LEU A 29 1.63 18.77 -14.80
N VAL A 30 1.72 19.89 -14.09
CA VAL A 30 1.54 21.22 -14.68
C VAL A 30 2.64 21.47 -15.71
N GLY A 31 2.25 21.88 -16.92
CA GLY A 31 3.18 22.13 -18.03
C GLY A 31 3.71 20.87 -18.73
N VAL A 32 3.27 19.68 -18.33
CA VAL A 32 3.65 18.43 -18.99
C VAL A 32 2.82 18.22 -20.27
N ASN A 33 3.50 18.16 -21.42
CA ASN A 33 2.89 17.92 -22.73
C ASN A 33 3.13 16.50 -23.28
N VAL A 34 3.35 15.52 -22.40
CA VAL A 34 3.58 14.12 -22.78
C VAL A 34 2.25 13.36 -22.82
N ARG A 35 1.85 12.89 -24.01
CA ARG A 35 0.61 12.09 -24.18
C ARG A 35 0.73 10.73 -23.45
N PRO A 36 -0.37 10.09 -23.00
CA PRO A 36 -0.34 8.74 -22.47
C PRO A 36 0.20 7.70 -23.47
N PRO A 37 0.83 6.59 -23.01
CA PRO A 37 1.33 5.54 -23.90
C PRO A 37 0.21 4.95 -24.75
N SER A 38 0.48 4.70 -26.03
CA SER A 38 -0.45 4.02 -26.92
C SER A 38 -0.40 2.50 -26.68
N ASN A 39 -1.54 1.81 -26.76
CA ASN A 39 -1.63 0.35 -26.53
C ASN A 39 -1.00 -0.44 -27.70
N LEU A 40 0.33 -0.53 -27.69
CA LEU A 40 1.15 -1.12 -28.75
C LEU A 40 2.26 -1.99 -28.15
N ASP A 41 2.66 -3.04 -28.86
CA ASP A 41 3.84 -3.83 -28.51
C ASP A 41 5.12 -3.20 -29.05
N ASP A 42 6.27 -3.61 -28.50
CA ASP A 42 7.56 -3.10 -28.97
C ASP A 42 7.85 -3.50 -30.42
N GLN A 43 7.35 -4.67 -30.85
CA GLN A 43 7.49 -5.15 -32.23
C GLN A 43 6.71 -4.31 -33.25
N ASP A 44 5.69 -3.57 -32.80
CA ASP A 44 4.92 -2.66 -33.66
C ASP A 44 5.65 -1.31 -33.85
N LEU A 45 6.82 -1.12 -33.23
CA LEU A 45 7.59 0.12 -33.29
C LEU A 45 8.85 -0.03 -34.16
N ALA A 46 8.88 0.67 -35.30
CA ALA A 46 10.10 0.87 -36.08
C ALA A 46 10.73 2.26 -35.82
N VAL A 47 12.05 2.36 -36.04
CA VAL A 47 12.85 3.59 -35.77
C VAL A 47 12.44 4.74 -36.69
N ASP A 48 12.01 4.42 -37.91
CA ASP A 48 11.76 5.31 -39.04
C ASP A 48 10.27 5.48 -39.37
N MET A 49 9.35 5.21 -38.42
CA MET A 49 7.92 5.41 -38.66
C MET A 49 7.53 6.89 -38.69
N ASP A 50 6.83 7.29 -39.76
CA ASP A 50 6.21 8.62 -39.89
C ASP A 50 4.98 8.80 -38.96
N SER A 51 4.26 7.70 -38.67
CA SER A 51 3.08 7.70 -37.81
C SER A 51 2.98 6.42 -36.99
N LEU A 52 2.37 6.50 -35.79
CA LEU A 52 2.12 5.32 -34.97
C LEU A 52 0.99 4.46 -35.55
N PRO A 53 1.08 3.12 -35.45
CA PRO A 53 -0.03 2.24 -35.79
C PRO A 53 -1.22 2.43 -34.84
N SER A 54 -2.39 1.95 -35.28
CA SER A 54 -3.59 1.93 -34.46
C SER A 54 -3.38 1.11 -33.19
N PRO A 55 -3.89 1.56 -32.02
CA PRO A 55 -3.83 0.79 -30.79
C PRO A 55 -4.48 -0.59 -30.94
N LYS A 56 -3.91 -1.60 -30.28
CA LYS A 56 -4.47 -2.95 -30.23
C LYS A 56 -5.73 -3.00 -29.35
N ASP A 57 -6.65 -3.90 -29.68
CA ASP A 57 -7.85 -4.16 -28.87
C ASP A 57 -7.56 -5.04 -27.64
N GLY A 58 -6.48 -5.83 -27.68
CA GLY A 58 -6.06 -6.74 -26.60
C GLY A 58 -4.95 -6.20 -25.69
N PRO A 59 -4.44 -7.04 -24.76
CA PRO A 59 -3.28 -6.68 -23.95
C PRO A 59 -2.04 -6.52 -24.84
N SER A 60 -1.22 -5.54 -24.49
CA SER A 60 0.09 -5.25 -25.09
C SER A 60 1.10 -4.93 -23.99
N THR A 61 2.39 -4.83 -24.35
CA THR A 61 3.46 -4.47 -23.40
C THR A 61 3.23 -3.14 -22.66
N THR A 62 2.35 -2.27 -23.18
CA THR A 62 2.06 -0.96 -22.59
C THR A 62 0.72 -0.84 -21.87
N SER A 63 -0.19 -1.83 -21.98
CA SER A 63 -1.54 -1.66 -21.43
C SER A 63 -1.50 -1.37 -19.93
N CYS A 64 -0.72 -2.13 -19.16
CA CYS A 64 -0.58 -1.92 -17.72
C CYS A 64 0.06 -0.56 -17.40
N LEU A 65 1.07 -0.13 -18.15
CA LEU A 65 1.70 1.17 -17.94
C LEU A 65 0.72 2.32 -18.17
N ALA A 66 -0.09 2.25 -19.23
CA ALA A 66 -1.10 3.26 -19.52
C ALA A 66 -2.14 3.37 -18.40
N GLN A 67 -2.57 2.24 -17.83
CA GLN A 67 -3.51 2.25 -16.70
C GLN A 67 -2.86 2.66 -15.38
N HIS A 68 -1.59 2.27 -15.13
CA HIS A 68 -0.82 2.76 -14.00
C HIS A 68 -0.66 4.28 -14.02
N ALA A 69 -0.41 4.86 -15.19
CA ALA A 69 -0.32 6.30 -15.37
C ALA A 69 -1.62 7.02 -14.98
N ARG A 70 -2.76 6.49 -15.44
CA ARG A 70 -4.10 7.03 -15.08
C ARG A 70 -4.38 6.90 -13.60
N LEU A 71 -4.09 5.75 -12.99
CA LEU A 71 -4.25 5.57 -11.55
C LEU A 71 -3.33 6.50 -10.75
N ALA A 72 -2.08 6.71 -11.19
CA ALA A 72 -1.13 7.62 -10.53
C ALA A 72 -1.60 9.08 -10.57
N GLN A 73 -2.30 9.51 -11.63
CA GLN A 73 -2.94 10.83 -11.66
C GLN A 73 -4.03 10.97 -10.60
N ILE A 74 -4.85 9.93 -10.40
CA ILE A 74 -5.85 9.89 -9.33
C ILE A 74 -5.16 9.86 -7.96
N ALA A 75 -4.09 9.07 -7.82
CA ALA A 75 -3.31 8.99 -6.59
C ALA A 75 -2.72 10.35 -6.20
N ASN A 76 -2.26 11.16 -7.16
CA ASN A 76 -1.80 12.51 -6.88
C ASN A 76 -2.91 13.38 -6.27
N MET A 77 -4.17 13.26 -6.71
CA MET A 77 -5.28 14.02 -6.11
C MET A 77 -5.55 13.58 -4.67
N VAL A 78 -5.53 12.27 -4.41
CA VAL A 78 -5.62 11.71 -3.04
C VAL A 78 -4.47 12.23 -2.17
N GLN A 79 -3.27 12.26 -2.71
CA GLN A 79 -2.09 12.72 -2.01
C GLN A 79 -2.15 14.21 -1.66
N VAL A 80 -2.61 15.07 -2.59
CA VAL A 80 -2.84 16.50 -2.29
C VAL A 80 -3.81 16.63 -1.11
N GLU A 81 -4.92 15.90 -1.13
CA GLU A 81 -5.93 15.95 -0.09
C GLU A 81 -5.36 15.53 1.28
N LEU A 82 -4.66 14.39 1.33
CA LEU A 82 -4.09 13.84 2.56
C LEU A 82 -2.98 14.73 3.13
N LEU A 83 -2.18 15.38 2.28
CA LEU A 83 -1.16 16.33 2.76
C LEU A 83 -1.76 17.62 3.30
N ALA A 84 -2.84 18.10 2.68
CA ALA A 84 -3.49 19.34 3.10
C ALA A 84 -4.29 19.18 4.40
N HIS A 85 -4.98 18.04 4.57
CA HIS A 85 -5.96 17.87 5.64
C HIS A 85 -5.63 16.76 6.65
N GLN A 86 -4.69 15.86 6.35
CA GLN A 86 -4.33 14.62 7.08
C GLN A 86 -5.47 13.60 7.17
N ILE A 87 -6.68 14.06 7.50
CA ILE A 87 -7.91 13.29 7.52
C ILE A 87 -8.91 14.02 6.63
N PRO A 88 -9.24 13.44 5.46
CA PRO A 88 -10.14 14.09 4.51
C PRO A 88 -11.54 14.25 5.12
N SER A 89 -12.28 15.24 4.64
CA SER A 89 -13.71 15.31 4.92
C SER A 89 -14.44 14.11 4.31
N HIS A 90 -15.59 13.74 4.88
CA HIS A 90 -16.40 12.62 4.42
C HIS A 90 -16.67 12.70 2.90
N ASP A 91 -17.25 13.81 2.44
CA ASP A 91 -17.66 13.99 1.05
C ASP A 91 -16.46 13.94 0.09
N ARG A 92 -15.32 14.44 0.56
CA ARG A 92 -14.09 14.45 -0.23
C ARG A 92 -13.48 13.07 -0.35
N ALA A 93 -13.47 12.28 0.73
CA ALA A 93 -13.07 10.88 0.70
C ALA A 93 -13.97 10.07 -0.25
N VAL A 94 -15.28 10.24 -0.17
CA VAL A 94 -16.26 9.57 -1.06
C VAL A 94 -16.01 9.93 -2.52
N THR A 95 -15.84 11.22 -2.83
CA THR A 95 -15.59 11.68 -4.21
C THR A 95 -14.30 11.11 -4.80
N LEU A 96 -13.23 11.09 -4.01
CA LEU A 96 -11.94 10.55 -4.44
C LEU A 96 -11.99 9.02 -4.59
N ASP A 97 -12.68 8.32 -3.69
CA ASP A 97 -12.88 6.88 -3.78
C ASP A 97 -13.68 6.50 -5.03
N GLN A 98 -14.76 7.23 -5.32
CA GLN A 98 -15.56 7.06 -6.54
C GLN A 98 -14.70 7.23 -7.80
N SER A 99 -13.73 8.15 -7.79
CA SER A 99 -12.81 8.33 -8.92
C SER A 99 -11.95 7.08 -9.14
N ILE A 100 -11.48 6.44 -8.06
CA ILE A 100 -10.70 5.19 -8.13
C ILE A 100 -11.59 4.02 -8.57
N ALA A 101 -12.80 3.92 -8.01
CA ALA A 101 -13.76 2.88 -8.35
C ALA A 101 -14.21 2.97 -9.82
N GLN A 102 -14.45 4.19 -10.32
CA GLN A 102 -14.79 4.42 -11.71
C GLN A 102 -13.62 4.06 -12.63
N TRP A 103 -12.39 4.45 -12.29
CA TRP A 103 -11.21 4.02 -13.02
C TRP A 103 -11.10 2.49 -13.12
N HIS A 104 -11.36 1.77 -12.03
CA HIS A 104 -11.33 0.30 -12.03
C HIS A 104 -12.44 -0.29 -12.92
N LYS A 105 -13.64 0.31 -12.92
CA LYS A 105 -14.76 -0.11 -13.77
C LYS A 105 -14.49 0.13 -15.26
N ASP A 106 -13.74 1.18 -15.58
CA ASP A 106 -13.39 1.56 -16.95
C ASP A 106 -12.16 0.80 -17.48
N LEU A 107 -11.61 -0.15 -16.71
CA LEU A 107 -10.54 -1.01 -17.20
C LEU A 107 -11.02 -1.86 -18.38
N PRO A 108 -10.20 -2.05 -19.43
CA PRO A 108 -10.50 -2.97 -20.52
C PRO A 108 -10.78 -4.39 -20.00
N SER A 109 -11.62 -5.15 -20.70
CA SER A 109 -12.07 -6.49 -20.27
C SER A 109 -10.93 -7.47 -19.99
N TYR A 110 -9.79 -7.34 -20.66
CA TYR A 110 -8.61 -8.18 -20.41
C TYR A 110 -7.91 -7.91 -19.06
N PHE A 111 -8.31 -6.88 -18.31
CA PHE A 111 -7.89 -6.67 -16.92
C PHE A 111 -8.73 -7.43 -15.90
N ASP A 112 -9.77 -8.17 -16.33
CA ASP A 112 -10.55 -9.02 -15.43
C ASP A 112 -9.63 -10.00 -14.66
N GLU A 113 -9.80 -10.04 -13.33
CA GLU A 113 -9.00 -10.86 -12.43
C GLU A 113 -9.24 -12.37 -12.59
N GLY A 114 -10.40 -12.75 -13.15
CA GLY A 114 -10.77 -14.13 -13.48
C GLY A 114 -10.18 -14.64 -14.79
N LEU A 115 -9.66 -13.75 -15.64
CA LEU A 115 -8.94 -14.14 -16.86
C LEU A 115 -7.46 -14.37 -16.54
N ALA A 116 -6.95 -15.55 -16.92
CA ALA A 116 -5.54 -15.88 -16.79
C ALA A 116 -4.78 -15.53 -18.08
N PHE A 117 -3.68 -14.78 -17.94
CA PHE A 117 -2.76 -14.48 -19.03
C PHE A 117 -1.34 -14.99 -18.71
N GLU A 118 -0.45 -14.88 -19.68
CA GLU A 118 0.97 -15.12 -19.48
C GLU A 118 1.57 -14.15 -18.45
N LEU A 119 2.63 -14.59 -17.77
CA LEU A 119 3.26 -13.87 -16.65
C LEU A 119 3.69 -12.44 -16.99
N TRP A 120 4.09 -12.17 -18.24
CA TRP A 120 4.50 -10.83 -18.68
C TRP A 120 3.38 -9.80 -18.53
N PHE A 121 2.12 -10.22 -18.65
CA PHE A 121 0.94 -9.37 -18.47
C PHE A 121 0.29 -9.56 -17.10
N GLU A 122 0.20 -10.81 -16.64
CA GLU A 122 -0.47 -11.16 -15.39
C GLU A 122 0.17 -10.47 -14.18
N ILE A 123 1.49 -10.42 -14.10
CA ILE A 123 2.22 -9.77 -13.00
C ILE A 123 1.91 -8.28 -12.91
N PRO A 124 2.15 -7.45 -13.96
CA PRO A 124 1.84 -6.03 -13.88
C PRO A 124 0.34 -5.75 -13.74
N LYS A 125 -0.54 -6.62 -14.27
CA LYS A 125 -1.99 -6.54 -14.01
C LYS A 125 -2.30 -6.68 -12.53
N ARG A 126 -1.81 -7.72 -11.85
CA ARG A 126 -2.02 -7.91 -10.41
C ARG A 126 -1.49 -6.73 -9.61
N ILE A 127 -0.30 -6.25 -9.95
CA ILE A 127 0.31 -5.09 -9.30
C ILE A 127 -0.57 -3.85 -9.47
N LEU A 128 -1.14 -3.62 -10.65
CA LEU A 128 -2.05 -2.51 -10.91
C LEU A 128 -3.32 -2.58 -10.05
N ILE A 129 -3.96 -3.75 -10.00
CA ILE A 129 -5.20 -3.93 -9.24
C ILE A 129 -4.96 -3.74 -7.74
N TRP A 130 -3.94 -4.39 -7.18
CA TRP A 130 -3.61 -4.26 -5.76
C TRP A 130 -3.19 -2.83 -5.38
N ARG A 131 -2.54 -2.09 -6.29
CA ARG A 131 -2.26 -0.66 -6.09
C ARG A 131 -3.53 0.16 -5.91
N SER A 132 -4.59 -0.19 -6.63
CA SER A 132 -5.88 0.49 -6.48
C SER A 132 -6.51 0.21 -5.12
N PHE A 133 -6.43 -1.03 -4.63
CA PHE A 133 -6.88 -1.38 -3.28
C PHE A 133 -6.11 -0.61 -2.21
N HIS A 134 -4.77 -0.59 -2.33
CA HIS A 134 -3.91 0.18 -1.45
C HIS A 134 -4.31 1.66 -1.41
N LEU A 135 -4.55 2.29 -2.57
CA LEU A 135 -4.91 3.70 -2.63
C LEU A 135 -6.23 4.00 -1.91
N ARG A 136 -7.24 3.15 -2.09
CA ARG A 136 -8.55 3.27 -1.41
C ARG A 136 -8.44 3.08 0.10
N ILE A 137 -7.60 2.14 0.54
CA ILE A 137 -7.29 1.93 1.97
C ILE A 137 -6.60 3.17 2.54
N VAL A 138 -5.56 3.69 1.87
CA VAL A 138 -4.81 4.88 2.33
C VAL A 138 -5.71 6.12 2.43
N LEU A 139 -6.62 6.31 1.48
CA LEU A 139 -7.60 7.40 1.49
C LEU A 139 -8.57 7.30 2.67
N SER A 140 -9.06 6.10 2.96
CA SER A 140 -10.19 5.90 3.87
C SER A 140 -9.78 5.63 5.32
N ARG A 141 -8.60 5.02 5.53
CA ARG A 141 -8.11 4.66 6.87
C ARG A 141 -7.99 5.80 7.88
N PRO A 142 -7.69 7.08 7.51
CA PRO A 142 -7.56 8.12 8.53
C PRO A 142 -8.91 8.42 9.22
N ILE A 143 -10.03 8.29 8.49
CA ILE A 143 -11.38 8.43 9.05
C ILE A 143 -11.69 7.26 9.99
N LEU A 144 -11.38 6.03 9.56
CA LEU A 144 -11.54 4.82 10.38
C LEU A 144 -10.74 4.94 11.69
N PHE A 145 -9.46 5.31 11.60
CA PHE A 145 -8.57 5.37 12.76
C PHE A 145 -8.90 6.53 13.70
N ARG A 146 -9.44 7.64 13.20
CA ARG A 146 -10.00 8.70 14.06
C ARG A 146 -11.12 8.15 14.95
N ARG A 147 -12.07 7.41 14.38
CA ARG A 147 -13.16 6.77 15.15
C ARG A 147 -12.62 5.83 16.23
N ILE A 148 -11.62 5.02 15.89
CA ILE A 148 -10.95 4.12 16.85
C ILE A 148 -10.28 4.92 17.97
N LYS A 149 -9.53 5.98 17.63
CA LYS A 149 -8.87 6.86 18.61
C LYS A 149 -9.89 7.51 19.55
N ASP A 150 -11.01 7.96 18.99
CA ASP A 150 -12.10 8.61 19.72
C ASP A 150 -12.99 7.61 20.47
N LYS A 151 -12.68 6.30 20.40
CA LYS A 151 -13.42 5.19 21.01
C LYS A 151 -14.88 5.13 20.58
N GLU A 152 -15.15 5.54 19.34
CA GLU A 152 -16.46 5.46 18.73
C GLU A 152 -16.68 4.10 18.07
N THR A 153 -17.95 3.68 17.98
CA THR A 153 -18.32 2.44 17.29
C THR A 153 -18.04 2.54 15.79
N LEU A 154 -17.51 1.47 15.20
CA LEU A 154 -17.28 1.39 13.77
C LEU A 154 -18.60 1.17 13.02
N ASP A 155 -19.24 2.28 12.64
CA ASP A 155 -20.50 2.23 11.90
C ASP A 155 -20.27 1.97 10.40
N MET A 156 -20.73 0.82 9.93
CA MET A 156 -20.65 0.40 8.53
C MET A 156 -21.55 1.22 7.59
N SER A 157 -22.47 2.04 8.11
CA SER A 157 -23.26 2.99 7.32
C SER A 157 -22.42 4.14 6.77
N ILE A 158 -21.24 4.39 7.37
CA ILE A 158 -20.30 5.42 6.96
C ILE A 158 -19.45 4.88 5.81
N GLU A 159 -19.61 5.45 4.62
CA GLU A 159 -19.04 4.91 3.38
C GLU A 159 -17.51 4.79 3.39
N PRO A 160 -16.71 5.77 3.89
CA PRO A 160 -15.27 5.58 4.02
C PRO A 160 -14.87 4.42 4.97
N ILE A 161 -15.63 4.20 6.04
CA ILE A 161 -15.36 3.10 7.00
C ILE A 161 -15.60 1.76 6.32
N SER A 162 -16.79 1.58 5.72
CA SER A 162 -17.14 0.34 5.04
C SER A 162 -16.25 0.08 3.82
N THR A 163 -15.86 1.12 3.09
CA THR A 163 -14.88 1.04 2.00
C THR A 163 -13.52 0.57 2.50
N CYS A 164 -12.98 1.18 3.56
CA CYS A 164 -11.67 0.80 4.09
C CYS A 164 -11.64 -0.68 4.50
N LEU A 165 -12.67 -1.14 5.20
CA LEU A 165 -12.75 -2.53 5.69
C LEU A 165 -12.95 -3.52 4.55
N SER A 166 -13.89 -3.25 3.64
CA SER A 166 -14.18 -4.15 2.51
C SER A 166 -13.04 -4.22 1.49
N VAL A 167 -12.35 -3.11 1.23
CA VAL A 167 -11.19 -3.12 0.32
C VAL A 167 -9.98 -3.78 0.97
N ALA A 168 -9.79 -3.65 2.29
CA ALA A 168 -8.76 -4.40 3.00
C ALA A 168 -8.97 -5.92 2.87
N GLU A 169 -10.21 -6.41 3.07
CA GLU A 169 -10.56 -7.82 2.86
C GLU A 169 -10.26 -8.27 1.41
N LYS A 170 -10.73 -7.52 0.40
CA LYS A 170 -10.46 -7.83 -1.02
C LYS A 170 -8.97 -7.84 -1.36
N CYS A 171 -8.20 -6.94 -0.75
CA CYS A 171 -6.75 -6.89 -0.94
C CYS A 171 -6.07 -8.16 -0.41
N VAL A 172 -6.43 -8.58 0.81
CA VAL A 172 -5.94 -9.84 1.40
C VAL A 172 -6.37 -11.02 0.54
N GLU A 173 -7.65 -11.09 0.15
CA GLU A 173 -8.17 -12.19 -0.65
C GLU A 173 -7.46 -12.35 -2.00
N SER A 174 -7.29 -11.24 -2.73
CA SER A 174 -6.65 -11.24 -4.05
C SER A 174 -5.16 -11.57 -3.96
N ILE A 175 -4.42 -10.98 -3.01
CA ILE A 175 -2.99 -11.26 -2.83
C ILE A 175 -2.76 -12.70 -2.37
N CYS A 176 -3.41 -13.13 -1.28
CA CYS A 176 -3.23 -14.48 -0.75
C CYS A 176 -3.67 -15.53 -1.76
N GLY A 177 -4.81 -15.32 -2.43
CA GLY A 177 -5.30 -16.25 -3.45
C GLY A 177 -4.35 -16.39 -4.64
N TYR A 178 -3.69 -15.31 -5.06
CA TYR A 178 -2.69 -15.38 -6.13
C TYR A 178 -1.42 -16.11 -5.66
N VAL A 179 -0.89 -15.77 -4.49
CA VAL A 179 0.35 -16.39 -3.94
C VAL A 179 0.16 -17.87 -3.63
N GLU A 180 -1.03 -18.28 -3.19
CA GLU A 180 -1.39 -19.69 -2.94
C GLU A 180 -1.38 -20.52 -4.23
N ARG A 181 -1.83 -19.94 -5.36
CA ARG A 181 -1.83 -20.62 -6.66
C ARG A 181 -0.44 -20.68 -7.30
N GLU A 182 0.36 -19.65 -7.07
CA GLU A 182 1.66 -19.47 -7.72
C GLU A 182 2.79 -19.46 -6.64
N PRO A 183 3.39 -20.60 -6.29
CA PRO A 183 4.31 -20.69 -5.15
C PRO A 183 5.65 -19.98 -5.38
N LYS A 184 6.01 -19.66 -6.62
CA LYS A 184 7.26 -18.96 -6.96
C LYS A 184 6.95 -17.59 -7.52
N GLN A 185 7.19 -16.57 -6.71
CA GLN A 185 6.91 -15.20 -7.07
C GLN A 185 8.17 -14.46 -7.53
N PRO A 186 8.13 -13.75 -8.66
CA PRO A 186 9.20 -12.83 -9.03
C PRO A 186 9.40 -11.76 -7.96
N ARG A 187 10.65 -11.36 -7.75
CA ARG A 187 11.03 -10.43 -6.67
C ARG A 187 10.25 -9.13 -6.66
N GLY A 188 10.00 -8.56 -7.85
CA GLY A 188 9.20 -7.33 -7.97
C GLY A 188 7.78 -7.51 -7.45
N LEU A 189 7.10 -8.61 -7.82
CA LEU A 189 5.76 -8.92 -7.35
C LEU A 189 5.76 -9.18 -5.83
N ALA A 190 6.71 -9.98 -5.33
CA ALA A 190 6.78 -10.31 -3.91
C ALA A 190 6.90 -9.06 -3.01
N TRP A 191 7.66 -8.05 -3.46
CA TRP A 191 7.77 -6.77 -2.76
C TRP A 191 6.43 -6.04 -2.67
N TYR A 192 5.74 -5.85 -3.81
CA TYR A 192 4.45 -5.16 -3.85
C TYR A 192 3.35 -5.92 -3.10
N ALA A 193 3.29 -7.24 -3.25
CA ALA A 193 2.36 -8.11 -2.54
C ALA A 193 2.56 -7.97 -1.02
N THR A 194 3.81 -8.02 -0.55
CA THR A 194 4.12 -7.85 0.87
C THR A 194 3.69 -6.47 1.38
N TYR A 195 4.07 -5.41 0.68
CA TYR A 195 3.78 -4.03 1.11
C TYR A 195 2.27 -3.75 1.22
N TRP A 196 1.48 -4.16 0.23
CA TRP A 196 0.04 -3.94 0.25
C TRP A 196 -0.72 -4.90 1.16
N LEU A 197 -0.22 -6.13 1.32
CA LEU A 197 -0.76 -7.06 2.31
C LEU A 197 -0.55 -6.54 3.74
N ILE A 198 0.63 -6.00 4.06
CA ILE A 198 0.89 -5.32 5.35
C ILE A 198 -0.10 -4.18 5.55
N THR A 199 -0.32 -3.36 4.52
CA THR A 199 -1.25 -2.22 4.63
C THR A 199 -2.69 -2.66 4.92
N ALA A 200 -3.18 -3.71 4.25
CA ALA A 200 -4.52 -4.24 4.46
C ALA A 200 -4.68 -4.93 5.82
N THR A 201 -3.73 -5.79 6.18
CA THR A 201 -3.71 -6.51 7.47
C THR A 201 -3.53 -5.57 8.66
N PHE A 202 -2.83 -4.45 8.51
CA PHE A 202 -2.73 -3.44 9.55
C PHE A 202 -4.12 -2.91 9.94
N VAL A 203 -4.96 -2.56 8.95
CA VAL A 203 -6.35 -2.13 9.20
C VAL A 203 -7.11 -3.20 10.00
N GLN A 204 -7.03 -4.46 9.56
CA GLN A 204 -7.74 -5.57 10.21
C GLN A 204 -7.21 -5.86 11.62
N ALA A 205 -5.90 -5.77 11.83
CA ALA A 205 -5.25 -5.96 13.13
C ALA A 205 -5.66 -4.85 14.10
N THR A 206 -5.64 -3.59 13.67
CA THR A 206 -6.11 -2.46 14.48
C THR A 206 -7.58 -2.65 14.87
N CYS A 207 -8.46 -2.98 13.92
CA CYS A 207 -9.86 -3.22 14.24
C CYS A 207 -10.05 -4.41 15.20
N CYS A 208 -9.27 -5.49 15.03
CA CYS A 208 -9.26 -6.63 15.95
C CYS A 208 -8.85 -6.28 17.38
N ILE A 209 -7.92 -5.34 17.54
CA ILE A 209 -7.39 -4.90 18.85
C ILE A 209 -8.40 -3.98 19.55
N TYR A 210 -8.94 -3.01 18.81
CA TYR A 210 -9.73 -1.93 19.41
C TYR A 210 -11.24 -2.17 19.41
N ASP A 211 -11.75 -3.01 18.50
CA ASP A 211 -13.16 -3.42 18.46
C ASP A 211 -13.27 -4.96 18.34
N PRO A 212 -12.85 -5.71 19.38
CA PRO A 212 -12.80 -7.16 19.33
C PRO A 212 -14.18 -7.83 19.26
N ALA A 213 -15.25 -7.11 19.63
CA ALA A 213 -16.63 -7.58 19.62
C ALA A 213 -17.39 -7.22 18.33
N HIS A 214 -16.75 -6.50 17.40
CA HIS A 214 -17.36 -6.17 16.12
C HIS A 214 -17.82 -7.43 15.36
N PRO A 215 -18.97 -7.39 14.65
CA PRO A 215 -19.47 -8.55 13.89
C PRO A 215 -18.48 -9.10 12.85
N LEU A 216 -17.59 -8.26 12.32
CA LEU A 216 -16.56 -8.66 11.34
C LEU A 216 -15.27 -9.19 11.99
N ALA A 217 -15.14 -9.17 13.32
CA ALA A 217 -13.92 -9.63 14.00
C ALA A 217 -13.50 -11.07 13.66
N PRO A 218 -14.40 -12.05 13.46
CA PRO A 218 -14.03 -13.38 13.00
C PRO A 218 -13.41 -13.38 11.58
N ALA A 219 -13.93 -12.56 10.67
CA ALA A 219 -13.40 -12.42 9.32
C ALA A 219 -11.99 -11.80 9.35
N TRP A 220 -11.79 -10.74 10.13
CA TRP A 220 -10.46 -10.14 10.31
C TRP A 220 -9.43 -11.14 10.87
N LYS A 221 -9.80 -11.96 11.86
CA LYS A 221 -8.91 -13.02 12.38
C LYS A 221 -8.52 -14.02 11.29
N ARG A 222 -9.51 -14.53 10.53
CA ARG A 222 -9.28 -15.47 9.43
C ARG A 222 -8.32 -14.88 8.40
N ASP A 223 -8.54 -13.63 8.01
CA ASP A 223 -7.73 -12.94 7.02
C ASP A 223 -6.30 -12.68 7.51
N LEU A 224 -6.13 -12.30 8.78
CA LEU A 224 -4.82 -12.17 9.42
C LEU A 224 -4.05 -13.49 9.45
N THR A 225 -4.70 -14.59 9.82
CA THR A 225 -4.09 -15.93 9.80
C THR A 225 -3.66 -16.30 8.38
N ARG A 226 -4.54 -16.10 7.39
CA ARG A 226 -4.21 -16.36 5.98
C ARG A 226 -3.04 -15.51 5.49
N ALA A 227 -2.97 -14.25 5.93
CA ALA A 227 -1.87 -13.36 5.58
C ALA A 227 -0.54 -13.79 6.21
N VAL A 228 -0.52 -14.37 7.41
CA VAL A 228 0.69 -14.94 8.02
C VAL A 228 1.27 -16.04 7.11
N ASP A 229 0.43 -16.95 6.61
CA ASP A 229 0.87 -18.02 5.70
C ASP A 229 1.33 -17.45 4.35
N CYS A 230 0.61 -16.47 3.81
CA CYS A 230 1.00 -15.79 2.58
C CYS A 230 2.37 -15.08 2.71
N LEU A 231 2.61 -14.38 3.82
CA LEU A 231 3.88 -13.70 4.09
C LEU A 231 5.03 -14.68 4.30
N TRP A 232 4.75 -15.86 4.89
CA TRP A 232 5.72 -16.95 4.92
C TRP A 232 6.14 -17.36 3.50
N ASN A 233 5.17 -17.56 2.60
CA ASN A 233 5.41 -17.98 1.21
C ASN A 233 6.16 -16.92 0.37
N LEU A 234 5.99 -15.63 0.68
CA LEU A 234 6.74 -14.54 0.05
C LEU A 234 8.18 -14.39 0.60
N GLY A 235 8.43 -14.93 1.79
CA GLY A 235 9.68 -14.80 2.54
C GLY A 235 10.96 -15.20 1.80
N PRO A 236 11.00 -16.30 1.03
CA PRO A 236 12.18 -16.69 0.26
C PRO A 236 12.66 -15.63 -0.73
N THR A 237 11.76 -14.77 -1.22
CA THR A 237 12.08 -13.72 -2.19
C THR A 237 12.13 -12.33 -1.57
N ASN A 238 11.46 -12.13 -0.43
CA ASN A 238 11.39 -10.85 0.27
C ASN A 238 11.52 -11.04 1.79
N SER A 239 12.68 -10.70 2.35
CA SER A 239 12.94 -10.81 3.81
C SER A 239 12.03 -9.93 4.66
N MET A 240 11.51 -8.82 4.11
CA MET A 240 10.51 -7.98 4.79
C MET A 240 9.22 -8.75 5.08
N ALA A 241 8.84 -9.70 4.23
CA ALA A 241 7.66 -10.52 4.43
C ALA A 241 7.77 -11.38 5.69
N LEU A 242 8.96 -11.92 5.98
CA LEU A 242 9.22 -12.70 7.19
C LEU A 242 9.08 -11.83 8.46
N ARG A 243 9.58 -10.59 8.42
CA ARG A 243 9.42 -9.64 9.54
C ARG A 243 7.96 -9.31 9.79
N ALA A 244 7.21 -9.00 8.73
CA ALA A 244 5.78 -8.73 8.82
C ALA A 244 4.99 -9.93 9.34
N ARG A 245 5.33 -11.13 8.88
CA ARG A 245 4.75 -12.39 9.38
C ARG A 245 4.92 -12.51 10.89
N ASP A 246 6.13 -12.30 11.39
CA ASP A 246 6.43 -12.46 12.82
C ASP A 246 5.69 -11.44 13.68
N ILE A 247 5.51 -10.21 13.18
CA ILE A 247 4.68 -9.20 13.86
C ILE A 247 3.22 -9.66 13.90
N LEU A 248 2.63 -10.02 12.76
CA LEU A 248 1.22 -10.43 12.70
C LEU A 248 0.95 -11.68 13.53
N LYS A 249 1.84 -12.67 13.49
CA LYS A 249 1.73 -13.90 14.29
C LYS A 249 1.74 -13.60 15.78
N ARG A 250 2.65 -12.76 16.25
CA ARG A 250 2.70 -12.36 17.68
C ARG A 250 1.42 -11.66 18.12
N LEU A 251 0.82 -10.82 17.28
CA LEU A 251 -0.44 -10.15 17.60
C LEU A 251 -1.60 -11.14 17.73
N LEU A 252 -1.66 -12.16 16.87
CA LEU A 252 -2.66 -13.22 16.96
C LEU A 252 -2.47 -14.04 18.24
N ASP A 253 -1.24 -14.49 18.52
CA ASP A 253 -0.92 -15.30 19.71
C ASP A 253 -1.23 -14.54 21.01
N GLN A 254 -0.83 -13.27 21.11
CA GLN A 254 -1.11 -12.42 22.27
C GLN A 254 -2.61 -12.22 22.51
N ARG A 255 -3.40 -12.12 21.44
CA ARG A 255 -4.84 -11.97 21.56
C ARG A 255 -5.52 -13.24 22.01
N GLU A 256 -5.08 -14.41 21.53
CA GLU A 256 -5.58 -15.70 22.03
C GLU A 256 -5.28 -15.87 23.52
N ILE A 257 -4.09 -15.45 23.94
CA ILE A 257 -3.73 -15.40 25.36
C ILE A 257 -4.65 -14.45 26.12
N PHE A 258 -4.89 -13.23 25.61
CA PHE A 258 -5.82 -12.29 26.25
C PHE A 258 -7.22 -12.89 26.37
N LEU A 259 -7.83 -13.32 25.27
CA LEU A 259 -9.19 -13.89 25.27
C LEU A 259 -9.30 -15.11 26.18
N SER A 260 -8.30 -16.01 26.22
CA SER A 260 -8.30 -17.17 27.12
C SER A 260 -8.14 -16.82 28.60
N LEU A 261 -7.46 -15.70 28.93
CA LEU A 261 -7.40 -15.16 30.28
C LEU A 261 -8.75 -14.55 30.70
N PHE A 262 -9.45 -13.90 29.78
CA PHE A 262 -10.79 -13.32 30.02
C PHE A 262 -11.89 -14.38 30.13
N GLU A 263 -11.82 -15.46 29.34
CA GLU A 263 -12.72 -16.60 29.47
C GLU A 263 -12.58 -17.29 30.85
N ARG A 264 -11.38 -17.25 31.46
CA ARG A 264 -11.17 -17.72 32.85
C ARG A 264 -11.59 -16.71 33.92
N GLN A 265 -11.70 -15.43 33.61
CA GLN A 265 -12.01 -14.34 34.56
C GLN A 265 -13.48 -13.87 34.51
N THR A 266 -14.42 -14.76 34.21
CA THR A 266 -15.84 -14.51 34.51
C THR A 266 -16.12 -14.57 36.02
N THR A 267 -15.48 -13.70 36.79
CA THR A 267 -16.01 -13.15 38.05
C THR A 267 -15.22 -11.90 38.42
N SER A 268 -15.96 -10.79 38.52
CA SER A 268 -15.58 -9.46 39.03
C SER A 268 -15.17 -8.39 38.00
N GLN A 269 -15.74 -7.22 38.25
CA GLN A 269 -15.89 -6.06 37.36
C GLN A 269 -14.65 -5.15 37.34
N ASN A 270 -14.61 -4.36 36.26
CA ASN A 270 -13.78 -3.17 35.95
C ASN A 270 -12.57 -3.40 35.04
N LEU A 271 -12.72 -2.99 33.78
CA LEU A 271 -11.63 -2.87 32.83
C LEU A 271 -11.81 -1.67 31.90
N GLN A 272 -11.03 -0.62 32.18
CA GLN A 272 -10.69 0.43 31.23
C GLN A 272 -9.24 0.86 31.55
N SER A 273 -8.25 0.50 30.72
CA SER A 273 -6.94 1.22 30.59
C SER A 273 -5.86 0.52 29.72
N THR A 274 -5.99 -0.72 29.22
CA THR A 274 -4.80 -1.50 28.77
C THR A 274 -4.51 -1.57 27.26
N SER A 275 -5.21 -0.85 26.39
CA SER A 275 -5.09 -1.04 24.93
C SER A 275 -3.92 -0.31 24.26
N MET A 276 -3.38 0.77 24.85
CA MET A 276 -2.27 1.52 24.24
C MET A 276 -0.91 0.83 24.39
N ASP A 277 -0.69 0.04 25.46
CA ASP A 277 0.62 -0.55 25.76
C ASP A 277 1.02 -1.70 24.81
N ILE A 278 0.06 -2.36 24.16
CA ILE A 278 0.31 -3.63 23.43
C ILE A 278 1.05 -3.41 22.11
N TRP A 279 0.72 -2.35 21.36
CA TRP A 279 1.36 -2.03 20.08
C TRP A 279 2.79 -1.48 20.27
N GLU A 280 3.00 -0.69 21.33
CA GLU A 280 4.33 -0.20 21.70
C GLU A 280 5.23 -1.34 22.22
N LEU A 281 4.70 -2.29 23.00
CA LEU A 281 5.49 -3.46 23.46
C LEU A 281 5.91 -4.40 22.32
N THR A 282 5.06 -4.61 21.31
CA THR A 282 5.36 -5.49 20.17
C THR A 282 6.36 -4.88 19.18
N THR A 283 6.47 -3.55 19.15
CA THR A 283 7.44 -2.82 18.30
C THR A 283 8.80 -2.63 19.00
N GLN A 284 8.84 -2.48 20.33
CA GLN A 284 10.08 -2.34 21.10
C GLN A 284 10.91 -3.64 21.23
N SER A 285 10.33 -4.80 20.92
CA SER A 285 10.98 -6.12 21.05
C SER A 285 11.59 -6.65 19.75
N ALA A 286 11.75 -5.82 18.72
CA ALA A 286 12.54 -6.17 17.54
C ALA A 286 14.04 -6.22 17.90
N PRO A 287 14.79 -7.28 17.54
CA PRO A 287 16.21 -7.36 17.86
C PRO A 287 16.97 -6.26 17.13
N THR A 288 17.74 -5.46 17.87
CA THR A 288 18.81 -4.61 17.33
C THR A 288 19.72 -5.43 16.44
N ALA A 289 19.96 -4.95 15.23
CA ALA A 289 20.83 -5.60 14.25
C ALA A 289 22.20 -5.89 14.86
N PRO A 290 22.82 -7.07 14.61
CA PRO A 290 24.17 -7.32 15.05
C PRO A 290 25.15 -6.47 14.23
N ASP A 291 26.20 -6.02 14.90
CA ASP A 291 27.33 -5.26 14.36
C ASP A 291 27.79 -5.83 13.01
N ALA A 292 27.79 -4.97 11.99
CA ALA A 292 28.26 -5.33 10.66
C ALA A 292 29.80 -5.38 10.65
N GLY A 293 30.35 -6.59 10.73
CA GLY A 293 31.73 -6.87 10.32
C GLY A 293 31.95 -6.53 8.82
N PRO A 294 33.20 -6.35 8.37
CA PRO A 294 33.50 -5.77 7.07
C PRO A 294 32.98 -6.69 5.94
N GLN A 295 31.97 -6.22 5.20
CA GLN A 295 31.40 -6.93 4.06
C GLN A 295 32.28 -6.76 2.82
N ASP A 296 32.65 -7.89 2.22
CA ASP A 296 33.31 -7.98 0.93
C ASP A 296 32.44 -7.32 -0.16
N ARG A 297 32.88 -6.16 -0.62
CA ARG A 297 32.35 -5.47 -1.80
C ARG A 297 32.87 -6.19 -3.04
N ASN A 298 32.16 -7.20 -3.51
CA ASN A 298 32.02 -7.52 -4.95
C ASN A 298 31.28 -8.86 -5.13
N THR A 299 30.00 -8.78 -5.46
CA THR A 299 29.33 -9.87 -6.18
C THR A 299 28.46 -9.25 -7.26
N ALA A 300 29.06 -9.11 -8.44
CA ALA A 300 28.36 -8.78 -9.68
C ALA A 300 27.84 -10.09 -10.29
N PHE A 301 26.55 -10.14 -10.64
CA PHE A 301 25.99 -11.17 -11.51
C PHE A 301 25.57 -10.53 -12.83
N PHE A 302 26.04 -11.15 -13.92
CA PHE A 302 25.78 -10.77 -15.30
C PHE A 302 24.53 -11.48 -15.82
N ASP A 303 23.75 -10.78 -16.65
CA ASP A 303 22.80 -11.35 -17.61
C ASP A 303 23.11 -10.78 -19.01
N GLU A 304 22.79 -11.54 -20.05
CA GLU A 304 23.44 -11.61 -21.36
C GLU A 304 23.35 -10.35 -22.25
N HIS A 305 22.70 -9.27 -21.82
CA HIS A 305 22.58 -8.02 -22.61
C HIS A 305 22.81 -6.72 -21.80
N GLY A 306 23.82 -6.74 -20.92
CA GLY A 306 24.69 -5.60 -20.60
C GLY A 306 24.07 -4.21 -20.43
N MET A 307 23.36 -3.95 -19.33
CA MET A 307 23.33 -2.64 -18.64
C MET A 307 23.15 -2.85 -17.12
N PRO A 308 23.99 -2.26 -16.24
CA PRO A 308 23.86 -2.43 -14.79
C PRO A 308 22.78 -1.51 -14.21
N PHE A 309 21.68 -2.09 -13.69
CA PHE A 309 20.75 -1.38 -12.82
C PHE A 309 21.08 -1.69 -11.36
N HIS A 310 21.83 -0.79 -10.73
CA HIS A 310 22.02 -0.79 -9.29
C HIS A 310 20.76 -0.24 -8.61
N PHE A 311 19.87 -1.13 -8.16
CA PHE A 311 18.89 -0.74 -7.16
C PHE A 311 19.64 -0.42 -5.86
N TYR A 312 19.35 0.73 -5.28
CA TYR A 312 19.99 1.25 -4.07
C TYR A 312 20.00 0.23 -2.91
N ALA A 313 21.01 0.32 -2.06
CA ALA A 313 21.34 -0.64 -0.99
C ALA A 313 20.11 -1.07 -0.15
N GLN A 314 19.95 -2.40 -0.08
CA GLN A 314 18.81 -3.13 0.49
C GLN A 314 18.64 -2.99 2.02
N GLY A 315 19.61 -2.38 2.72
CA GLY A 315 19.61 -2.29 4.19
C GLY A 315 18.90 -1.07 4.78
N SER A 316 19.06 0.13 4.19
CA SER A 316 18.50 1.37 4.77
C SER A 316 17.07 1.66 4.27
N SER A 317 16.77 1.32 3.01
CA SER A 317 15.44 1.47 2.39
C SER A 317 14.34 0.73 3.15
N ASP A 318 14.56 -0.53 3.56
CA ASP A 318 13.52 -1.32 4.22
C ASP A 318 13.18 -0.81 5.62
N ALA A 319 14.18 -0.24 6.32
CA ALA A 319 13.99 0.39 7.63
C ALA A 319 13.33 1.77 7.50
N GLU A 320 13.80 2.61 6.57
CA GLU A 320 13.21 3.92 6.26
C GLU A 320 11.77 3.79 5.73
N LEU A 321 11.43 2.70 5.04
CA LEU A 321 10.09 2.44 4.54
C LEU A 321 9.14 1.97 5.64
N LEU A 322 9.59 1.10 6.54
CA LEU A 322 8.82 0.73 7.73
C LEU A 322 8.62 1.93 8.65
N ASP A 323 9.64 2.80 8.76
CA ASP A 323 9.58 4.04 9.53
C ASP A 323 8.72 5.12 8.85
N ALA A 324 8.74 5.24 7.52
CA ALA A 324 7.84 6.12 6.77
C ALA A 324 6.40 5.60 6.78
N THR A 325 6.22 4.28 6.68
CA THR A 325 4.91 3.63 6.83
C THR A 325 4.41 3.83 8.27
N GLY A 326 5.28 3.70 9.27
CA GLY A 326 5.01 4.01 10.68
C GLY A 326 4.72 5.49 10.93
N GLY A 327 5.47 6.42 10.33
CA GLY A 327 5.32 7.87 10.47
C GLY A 327 4.04 8.39 9.83
N ILE A 328 3.64 7.84 8.68
CA ILE A 328 2.32 8.09 8.10
C ILE A 328 1.20 7.45 8.96
N MET A 329 1.48 6.35 9.67
CA MET A 329 0.52 5.69 10.57
C MET A 329 0.42 6.33 11.96
N LEU A 330 1.45 7.06 12.43
CA LEU A 330 1.55 7.65 13.78
C LEU A 330 1.28 9.17 13.83
N GLN A 331 1.12 9.84 12.70
CA GLN A 331 0.84 11.30 12.65
C GLN A 331 -0.49 11.75 13.29
N GLY A 332 -1.26 10.84 13.91
CA GLY A 332 -2.41 11.16 14.75
C GLY A 332 -2.06 11.61 16.19
N SER A 333 -0.79 11.62 16.59
CA SER A 333 -0.34 12.08 17.91
C SER A 333 0.70 13.21 17.80
N SER A 334 0.23 14.41 17.48
CA SER A 334 0.96 15.64 17.78
C SER A 334 0.01 16.54 18.54
N ASP A 335 -0.02 16.38 19.86
CA ASP A 335 -0.64 17.34 20.74
C ASP A 335 0.11 18.66 20.61
N SER A 336 -0.53 19.62 19.94
CA SER A 336 -0.13 21.02 19.95
C SER A 336 -0.43 21.61 21.33
N THR A 337 0.42 21.34 22.31
CA THR A 337 0.48 22.08 23.56
C THR A 337 1.92 22.53 23.80
N GLY A 338 2.26 23.68 23.23
CA GLY A 338 3.42 24.49 23.57
C GLY A 338 2.98 25.96 23.64
N PRO A 339 3.46 26.74 24.62
CA PRO A 339 2.83 27.98 25.03
C PRO A 339 3.12 29.15 24.09
N ASP A 340 2.20 30.12 24.13
CA ASP A 340 2.26 31.47 23.57
C ASP A 340 3.66 32.01 23.26
N SER A 341 3.85 32.49 22.02
CA SER A 341 4.63 33.73 21.80
C SER A 341 4.27 34.41 20.47
N SER A 342 3.66 35.59 20.63
CA SER A 342 3.69 36.78 19.77
C SER A 342 3.35 36.65 18.27
N TRP A 343 2.17 37.15 17.95
CA TRP A 343 1.79 37.66 16.64
C TRP A 343 2.77 38.75 16.17
N GLY A 344 3.30 38.57 14.96
CA GLY A 344 4.06 39.57 14.22
C GLY A 344 3.66 39.52 12.76
N THR A 345 2.90 40.53 12.37
CA THR A 345 2.45 40.93 11.03
C THR A 345 3.53 40.78 9.96
N TRP A 346 3.13 40.60 8.68
CA TRP A 346 3.65 41.30 7.47
C TRP A 346 3.42 40.44 6.21
N MET A 347 2.35 40.75 5.47
CA MET A 347 2.31 40.64 4.01
C MET A 347 3.02 41.86 3.41
N PRO A 348 3.60 41.76 2.21
CA PRO A 348 2.94 42.34 1.03
C PRO A 348 3.02 41.36 -0.16
N GLY A 349 2.07 41.31 -1.10
CA GLY A 349 1.57 42.43 -1.89
C GLY A 349 2.51 42.65 -3.08
N TRP A 350 2.13 42.05 -4.22
CA TRP A 350 2.78 41.96 -5.54
C TRP A 350 3.71 40.77 -5.77
#